data_AF-A0A832DDB7-F1
#
_entry.id   AF-A0A832DDB7-F1
#
_cell.length_a   1.000
_cell.length_b   1.000
_cell.length_c   1.000
_cell.angle_alpha   90.00
_cell.angle_beta   90.00
_cell.angle_gamma   90.00
#
_symmetry.space_group_name_H-M   'P 1'
#
loop_
_entity.id
_entity.type
_entity.pdbx_description
1 polymer ?
#
loop_
_entity_poly.entity_id
_entity_poly.type
_entity_poly.pdbx_seq_one_letter_code
_entity_poly.pdbx_strand_id
1 'polypeptide(L)'
;MFPPPQPDRPSLLKHSDVETIFHEFGHIMHHILTRAKYSRFAGTSVPRDFVEAPSQMLEHWVWDKKVLDSFAAHYTDPSQKIPTHILEQLRHAKYATEATRYRRQLAFGMMDLMLHTTISETNKHQTIPLANKILSEVFLPVPENTALPAYFGHLTGYDAGYYSYAWADVIATDMATKFEESPEGFFDTKLGWQLRTEIYEPGDSRDVNISIIRFLGRPYRLEPFLKKIGALKPDKNTNSK
;
A
#
# COMPACT_ATOMS: atom_id res chain seq x y z
N MET A 1 7.31 -14.23 -3.72
CA MET A 1 8.57 -14.92 -4.06
C MET A 1 8.83 -14.71 -5.55
N PHE A 2 10.00 -14.15 -5.89
CA PHE A 2 10.33 -13.84 -7.28
C PHE A 2 10.79 -15.11 -8.03
N PRO A 3 10.50 -15.23 -9.34
CA PRO A 3 10.92 -16.40 -10.10
C PRO A 3 12.46 -16.46 -10.15
N PRO A 4 13.11 -17.57 -9.78
CA PRO A 4 14.55 -17.67 -9.92
C PRO A 4 14.95 -17.67 -11.40
N PRO A 5 16.11 -17.08 -11.76
CA PRO A 5 16.62 -17.15 -13.12
C PRO A 5 16.90 -18.61 -13.52
N GLN A 6 16.74 -18.92 -14.80
CA GLN A 6 17.10 -20.19 -15.42
C GLN A 6 18.40 -20.01 -16.24
N PRO A 7 19.15 -21.10 -16.56
CA PRO A 7 20.40 -21.00 -17.31
C PRO A 7 20.30 -20.24 -18.64
N ASP A 8 19.14 -20.31 -19.29
CA ASP A 8 18.84 -19.73 -20.61
C ASP A 8 17.84 -18.55 -20.54
N ARG A 9 17.31 -18.23 -19.35
CA ARG A 9 16.27 -17.20 -19.20
C ARG A 9 16.43 -16.39 -17.91
N PRO A 10 16.50 -15.06 -17.98
CA PRO A 10 16.60 -14.24 -16.77
C PRO A 10 15.31 -14.31 -15.93
N SER A 11 15.43 -13.91 -14.67
CA SER A 11 14.27 -13.66 -13.80
C SER A 11 13.52 -12.41 -14.29
N LEU A 12 12.37 -12.61 -14.94
CA LEU A 12 11.49 -11.53 -15.35
C LEU A 12 10.41 -11.31 -14.30
N LEU A 13 10.25 -10.07 -13.86
CA LEU A 13 9.30 -9.68 -12.82
C LEU A 13 7.99 -9.20 -13.44
N LYS A 14 6.86 -9.58 -12.83
CA LYS A 14 5.59 -8.90 -13.09
C LYS A 14 5.66 -7.49 -12.49
N HIS A 15 4.84 -6.57 -12.98
CA HIS A 15 4.76 -5.24 -12.39
C HIS A 15 4.39 -5.28 -10.89
N SER A 16 3.47 -6.18 -10.50
CA SER A 16 3.14 -6.43 -9.08
C SER A 16 4.32 -6.92 -8.24
N ASP A 17 5.26 -7.63 -8.84
CA ASP A 17 6.48 -8.06 -8.13
C ASP A 17 7.40 -6.85 -7.89
N VAL A 18 7.47 -5.91 -8.84
CA VAL A 18 8.22 -4.66 -8.70
C VAL A 18 7.56 -3.72 -7.68
N GLU A 19 6.22 -3.60 -7.67
CA GLU A 19 5.47 -2.92 -6.59
C GLU A 19 5.83 -3.54 -5.22
N THR A 20 5.82 -4.88 -5.11
CA THR A 20 6.20 -5.58 -3.88
C THR A 20 7.64 -5.26 -3.45
N ILE A 21 8.60 -5.21 -4.38
CA ILE A 21 9.98 -4.84 -4.06
C ILE A 21 10.05 -3.43 -3.47
N PHE A 22 9.37 -2.46 -4.08
CA PHE A 22 9.36 -1.07 -3.59
C PHE A 22 8.69 -0.96 -2.23
N HIS A 23 7.60 -1.70 -2.01
CA HIS A 23 6.92 -1.80 -0.72
C HIS A 23 7.90 -2.28 0.38
N GLU A 24 8.51 -3.45 0.20
CA GLU A 24 9.42 -4.02 1.21
C GLU A 24 10.68 -3.17 1.40
N PHE A 25 11.16 -2.53 0.32
CA PHE A 25 12.27 -1.60 0.42
C PHE A 25 11.91 -0.36 1.25
N GLY A 26 10.65 0.07 1.27
CA GLY A 26 10.17 1.12 2.16
C GLY A 26 10.31 0.76 3.63
N HIS A 27 9.99 -0.49 4.01
CA HIS A 27 10.22 -0.99 5.36
C HIS A 27 11.72 -1.03 5.70
N ILE A 28 12.57 -1.45 4.75
CA ILE A 28 14.03 -1.41 4.91
C ILE A 28 14.51 0.03 5.13
N MET A 29 14.02 1.00 4.35
CA MET A 29 14.33 2.42 4.55
C MET A 29 13.89 2.90 5.92
N HIS A 30 12.71 2.51 6.39
CA HIS A 30 12.22 2.85 7.72
C HIS A 30 13.18 2.38 8.81
N HIS A 31 13.74 1.17 8.69
CA HIS A 31 14.74 0.65 9.62
C HIS A 31 16.10 1.37 9.53
N ILE A 32 16.62 1.59 8.33
CA ILE A 32 17.99 2.11 8.14
C ILE A 32 18.08 3.62 8.41
N LEU A 33 17.03 4.36 8.07
CA LEU A 33 17.03 5.81 8.13
C LEU A 33 16.62 6.36 9.50
N THR A 34 16.03 5.54 10.38
CA THR A 34 15.67 5.99 11.73
C THR A 34 16.87 6.58 12.49
N ARG A 35 16.61 7.60 13.30
CA ARG A 35 17.56 8.30 14.17
C ARG A 35 17.03 8.41 15.60
N ALA A 36 15.99 7.65 15.94
CA ALA A 36 15.44 7.60 17.28
C ALA A 36 16.51 7.16 18.28
N LYS A 37 16.61 7.88 19.41
CA LYS A 37 17.63 7.63 20.45
C LYS A 37 17.45 6.28 21.15
N TYR A 38 16.20 5.83 21.32
CA TYR A 38 15.87 4.62 22.08
C TYR A 38 15.32 3.55 21.12
N SER A 39 15.76 2.30 21.29
CA SER A 39 15.40 1.19 20.41
C SER A 39 13.89 0.94 20.31
N ARG A 40 13.13 1.21 21.38
CA ARG A 40 11.66 1.12 21.38
C ARG A 40 11.00 1.98 20.29
N PHE A 41 11.64 3.06 19.86
CA PHE A 41 11.11 3.98 18.87
C PHE A 41 11.77 3.83 17.49
N ALA A 42 12.70 2.89 17.33
CA ALA A 42 13.50 2.76 16.13
C ALA A 42 12.77 1.93 15.06
N GLY A 43 13.02 2.29 13.80
CA GLY A 43 12.56 1.55 12.63
C GLY A 43 11.05 1.54 12.51
N THR A 44 10.51 0.37 12.19
CA THR A 44 9.07 0.13 12.02
C THR A 44 8.29 0.00 13.34
N SER A 45 8.87 0.40 14.48
CA SER A 45 8.22 0.34 15.80
C SER A 45 7.19 1.46 16.03
N VAL A 46 6.41 1.78 15.00
CA VAL A 46 5.39 2.84 14.92
C VAL A 46 3.97 2.23 15.04
N PRO A 47 2.90 3.05 15.19
CA PRO A 47 1.53 2.55 15.18
C PRO A 47 1.23 1.68 13.95
N ARG A 48 0.47 0.60 14.17
CA ARG A 48 0.16 -0.41 13.15
C ARG A 48 -0.57 0.17 11.94
N ASP A 49 -1.41 1.17 12.15
CA ASP A 49 -2.15 1.92 11.11
C ASP A 49 -1.32 2.99 10.38
N PHE A 50 -0.05 3.16 10.76
CA PHE A 50 0.91 4.03 10.07
C PHE A 50 2.07 3.26 9.44
N VAL A 51 2.46 2.09 9.98
CA VAL A 51 3.68 1.37 9.55
C VAL A 51 3.73 1.08 8.05
N GLU A 52 2.58 0.85 7.42
CA GLU A 52 2.46 0.59 5.98
C GLU A 52 2.46 1.86 5.12
N ALA A 53 2.26 3.05 5.69
CA ALA A 53 2.11 4.27 4.90
C ALA A 53 3.41 4.64 4.16
N PRO A 54 4.61 4.58 4.78
CA PRO A 54 5.86 4.83 4.05
C PRO A 54 6.16 3.78 2.97
N SER A 55 5.86 2.49 3.21
CA SER A 55 6.06 1.42 2.23
C SER A 55 5.10 1.53 1.05
N GLN A 56 3.80 1.70 1.30
CA GLN A 56 2.79 1.92 0.26
C GLN A 56 3.03 3.21 -0.52
N MET A 57 3.60 4.25 0.09
CA MET A 57 3.94 5.47 -0.63
C MET A 57 5.01 5.18 -1.70
N LEU A 58 6.00 4.34 -1.41
CA LEU A 58 7.03 3.96 -2.40
C LEU A 58 6.46 3.14 -3.57
N GLU A 59 5.31 2.48 -3.43
CA GLU A 59 4.65 1.82 -4.56
C GLU A 59 4.26 2.80 -5.67
N HIS A 60 4.10 4.10 -5.37
CA HIS A 60 3.80 5.10 -6.40
C HIS A 60 4.95 5.32 -7.40
N TRP A 61 6.20 5.08 -6.99
CA TRP A 61 7.38 5.29 -7.84
C TRP A 61 7.33 4.41 -9.10
N VAL A 62 6.87 3.17 -8.98
CA VAL A 62 6.86 2.21 -10.09
C VAL A 62 5.71 2.43 -11.08
N TRP A 63 4.90 3.46 -10.84
CA TRP A 63 3.90 3.96 -11.78
C TRP A 63 4.37 5.21 -12.53
N ASP A 64 5.50 5.81 -12.17
CA ASP A 64 6.07 6.95 -12.87
C ASP A 64 6.96 6.52 -14.06
N LYS A 65 6.79 7.19 -15.19
CA LYS A 65 7.50 6.85 -16.43
C LYS A 65 9.00 7.12 -16.32
N LYS A 66 9.39 8.26 -15.73
CA LYS A 66 10.82 8.62 -15.61
C LYS A 66 11.52 7.65 -14.67
N VAL A 67 10.85 7.26 -13.58
CA VAL A 67 11.37 6.26 -12.64
C VAL A 67 11.52 4.91 -13.33
N LEU A 68 10.49 4.41 -14.03
CA LEU A 68 10.59 3.15 -14.77
C LEU A 68 11.71 3.21 -15.82
N ASP A 69 11.88 4.32 -16.53
CA ASP A 69 12.94 4.45 -17.53
C ASP A 69 14.36 4.35 -16.96
N SER A 70 14.54 4.59 -15.66
CA SER A 70 15.83 4.48 -15.00
C SER A 70 16.33 3.03 -14.85
N PHE A 71 15.42 2.03 -14.81
CA PHE A 71 15.81 0.64 -14.58
C PHE A 71 15.08 -0.39 -15.47
N ALA A 72 13.88 -0.10 -15.95
CA ALA A 72 13.08 -1.02 -16.74
C ALA A 72 13.38 -0.90 -18.23
N ALA A 73 13.73 -2.02 -18.84
CA ALA A 73 13.96 -2.15 -20.28
C ALA A 73 13.70 -3.59 -20.73
N HIS A 74 13.63 -3.79 -22.05
CA HIS A 74 13.62 -5.13 -22.60
C HIS A 74 14.90 -5.87 -22.19
N TYR A 75 14.77 -7.11 -21.72
CA TYR A 75 15.90 -7.84 -21.11
C TYR A 75 17.05 -8.12 -22.11
N THR A 76 16.77 -8.10 -23.42
CA THR A 76 17.80 -8.27 -24.47
C THR A 76 18.39 -6.97 -24.97
N ASP A 77 17.77 -5.82 -24.67
CA ASP A 77 18.18 -4.52 -25.18
C ASP A 77 17.81 -3.40 -24.17
N PRO A 78 18.78 -2.93 -23.36
CA PRO A 78 18.56 -1.89 -22.37
C PRO A 78 18.07 -0.54 -22.92
N SER A 79 18.20 -0.30 -24.22
CA SER A 79 17.69 0.91 -24.87
C SER A 79 16.18 0.88 -25.11
N GLN A 80 15.58 -0.32 -25.15
CA GLN A 80 14.14 -0.50 -25.36
C GLN A 80 13.38 -0.34 -24.03
N LYS A 81 12.93 0.89 -23.76
CA LYS A 81 12.13 1.22 -22.59
C LYS A 81 10.65 0.82 -22.74
N ILE A 82 9.93 0.75 -21.62
CA ILE A 82 8.49 0.51 -21.62
C ILE A 82 7.80 1.66 -22.39
N PRO A 83 7.07 1.39 -23.48
CA PRO A 83 6.36 2.44 -24.20
C PRO A 83 5.28 3.10 -23.33
N THR A 84 5.11 4.41 -23.43
CA THR A 84 4.13 5.16 -22.62
C THR A 84 2.72 4.57 -22.72
N HIS A 85 2.28 4.18 -23.92
CA HIS A 85 0.95 3.60 -24.11
C HIS A 85 0.74 2.26 -23.38
N ILE A 86 1.80 1.46 -23.17
CA ILE A 86 1.72 0.22 -22.40
C ILE A 86 1.55 0.53 -20.91
N LEU A 87 2.24 1.56 -20.40
CA LEU A 87 2.07 2.01 -19.03
C LEU A 87 0.65 2.55 -18.79
N GLU A 88 0.07 3.30 -19.73
CA GLU A 88 -1.33 3.74 -19.63
C GLU A 88 -2.31 2.57 -19.65
N GLN A 89 -2.10 1.57 -20.52
CA GLN A 89 -2.92 0.35 -20.54
C GLN A 89 -2.84 -0.40 -19.21
N LEU A 90 -1.65 -0.47 -18.60
CA LEU A 90 -1.47 -1.09 -17.29
C LEU A 90 -2.24 -0.33 -16.19
N ARG A 91 -2.21 1.00 -16.21
CA ARG A 91 -3.00 1.84 -15.29
C ARG A 91 -4.50 1.63 -15.47
N HIS A 92 -4.99 1.58 -16.70
CA HIS A 92 -6.40 1.28 -16.98
C HIS A 92 -6.80 -0.12 -16.50
N ALA A 93 -5.96 -1.12 -16.72
CA ALA A 93 -6.20 -2.48 -16.24
C ALA A 93 -6.26 -2.55 -14.70
N LYS A 94 -5.36 -1.85 -14.00
CA LYS A 94 -5.40 -1.70 -12.54
C LYS A 94 -6.72 -1.07 -12.11
N TYR A 95 -7.04 0.11 -12.65
CA TYR A 95 -8.25 0.86 -12.33
C TYR A 95 -9.54 0.03 -12.50
N ALA A 96 -9.65 -0.78 -13.56
CA ALA A 96 -10.79 -1.65 -13.80
C ALA A 96 -11.05 -2.68 -12.69
N THR A 97 -10.06 -2.98 -11.85
CA THR A 97 -10.13 -3.98 -10.78
C THR A 97 -10.01 -3.41 -9.36
N GLU A 98 -9.78 -2.11 -9.21
CA GLU A 98 -9.54 -1.47 -7.91
C GLU A 98 -10.72 -1.63 -6.94
N ALA A 99 -11.96 -1.52 -7.42
CA ALA A 99 -13.14 -1.72 -6.57
C ALA A 99 -13.17 -3.14 -5.97
N THR A 100 -12.86 -4.15 -6.79
CA THR A 100 -12.77 -5.55 -6.34
C THR A 100 -11.61 -5.74 -5.36
N ARG A 101 -10.47 -5.09 -5.60
CA ARG A 101 -9.32 -5.09 -4.68
C ARG A 101 -9.70 -4.53 -3.30
N TYR A 102 -10.34 -3.37 -3.23
CA TYR A 102 -10.73 -2.78 -1.95
C TYR A 102 -11.90 -3.50 -1.28
N ARG A 103 -12.85 -4.08 -2.03
CA ARG A 103 -13.85 -4.98 -1.44
C ARG A 103 -13.19 -6.15 -0.71
N ARG A 104 -12.13 -6.74 -1.29
CA ARG A 104 -11.34 -7.77 -0.62
C ARG A 104 -10.63 -7.23 0.64
N GLN A 105 -9.98 -6.08 0.55
CA GLN A 105 -9.30 -5.47 1.71
C GLN A 105 -10.28 -5.17 2.86
N LEU A 106 -11.44 -4.60 2.55
CA LEU A 106 -12.50 -4.33 3.51
C LEU A 106 -13.04 -5.63 4.11
N ALA A 107 -13.31 -6.65 3.30
CA ALA A 107 -13.78 -7.94 3.80
C ALA A 107 -12.79 -8.58 4.78
N PHE A 108 -11.49 -8.48 4.50
CA PHE A 108 -10.44 -9.01 5.38
C PHE A 108 -10.33 -8.20 6.69
N GLY A 109 -10.37 -6.87 6.62
CA GLY A 109 -10.37 -6.01 7.82
C GLY A 109 -11.61 -6.23 8.69
N MET A 110 -12.79 -6.35 8.07
CA MET A 110 -14.04 -6.62 8.79
C MET A 110 -14.03 -8.02 9.41
N MET A 111 -13.52 -9.02 8.69
CA MET A 111 -13.37 -10.38 9.21
C MET A 111 -12.41 -10.40 10.40
N ASP A 112 -11.23 -9.78 10.28
CA ASP A 112 -10.23 -9.68 11.35
C ASP A 112 -10.83 -9.01 12.60
N LEU A 113 -11.48 -7.85 12.46
CA LEU A 113 -12.13 -7.18 13.59
C LEU A 113 -13.25 -8.03 14.20
N MET A 114 -14.07 -8.71 13.38
CA MET A 114 -15.12 -9.60 13.89
C MET A 114 -14.52 -10.73 14.73
N LEU A 115 -13.43 -11.35 14.25
CA LEU A 115 -12.74 -12.41 14.99
C LEU A 115 -12.24 -11.91 16.36
N HIS A 116 -11.73 -10.69 16.43
CA HIS A 116 -11.13 -10.14 17.66
C HIS A 116 -12.12 -9.40 18.59
N THR A 117 -13.38 -9.22 18.17
CA THR A 117 -14.39 -8.50 18.96
C THR A 117 -15.60 -9.36 19.32
N THR A 118 -15.86 -10.43 18.57
CA THR A 118 -17.09 -11.23 18.74
C THR A 118 -16.85 -12.70 19.06
N ILE A 119 -15.67 -13.24 18.73
CA ILE A 119 -15.33 -14.64 19.03
C ILE A 119 -14.72 -14.73 20.44
N SER A 120 -15.11 -15.79 21.15
CA SER A 120 -14.70 -16.13 22.51
C SER A 120 -14.69 -17.65 22.67
N GLU A 121 -14.24 -18.16 23.81
CA GLU A 121 -14.21 -19.60 24.08
C GLU A 121 -15.59 -20.27 23.98
N THR A 122 -16.67 -19.56 24.32
CA THR A 122 -18.04 -20.11 24.33
C THR A 122 -18.64 -20.24 22.94
N ASN A 123 -18.16 -19.48 21.95
CA ASN A 123 -18.68 -19.47 20.59
C ASN A 123 -17.64 -19.75 19.50
N LYS A 124 -16.47 -20.31 19.84
CA LYS A 124 -15.39 -20.63 18.87
C LYS A 124 -15.80 -21.50 17.67
N HIS A 125 -16.89 -22.25 17.77
CA HIS A 125 -17.47 -22.98 16.64
C HIS A 125 -18.03 -22.05 15.54
N GLN A 126 -18.22 -20.75 15.84
CA GLN A 126 -18.69 -19.71 14.91
C GLN A 126 -17.57 -19.02 14.12
N THR A 127 -16.30 -19.28 14.43
CA THR A 127 -15.13 -18.64 13.80
C THR A 127 -15.19 -18.71 12.27
N ILE A 128 -15.33 -19.91 11.70
CA ILE A 128 -15.39 -20.10 10.25
C ILE A 128 -16.74 -19.65 9.66
N PRO A 129 -17.92 -20.01 10.24
CA PRO A 129 -19.20 -19.55 9.74
C PRO A 129 -19.33 -18.01 9.63
N LEU A 130 -18.94 -17.27 10.67
CA LEU A 130 -19.04 -15.81 10.66
C LEU A 130 -18.02 -15.17 9.72
N ALA A 131 -16.80 -15.70 9.64
CA ALA A 131 -15.80 -15.22 8.70
C ALA A 131 -16.26 -15.41 7.25
N ASN A 132 -16.74 -16.62 6.91
CA ASN A 132 -17.25 -16.92 5.56
C ASN A 132 -18.47 -16.06 5.21
N LYS A 133 -19.33 -15.75 6.19
CA LYS A 133 -20.45 -14.81 6.01
C LYS A 133 -19.96 -13.42 5.62
N ILE A 134 -19.04 -12.81 6.39
CA ILE A 134 -18.49 -11.48 6.08
C ILE A 134 -17.83 -11.45 4.70
N LEU A 135 -16.99 -12.45 4.41
CA LEU A 135 -16.31 -12.56 3.12
C LEU A 135 -17.31 -12.63 1.95
N SER A 136 -18.40 -13.39 2.12
CA SER A 136 -19.45 -13.55 1.10
C SER A 136 -20.28 -12.30 0.90
N GLU A 137 -20.62 -11.58 1.98
CA GLU A 137 -21.42 -10.35 1.93
C GLU A 137 -20.61 -9.18 1.33
N VAL A 138 -19.33 -9.06 1.66
CA VAL A 138 -18.51 -7.88 1.32
C VAL A 138 -17.71 -8.09 0.05
N PHE A 139 -17.15 -9.27 -0.20
CA PHE A 139 -16.22 -9.53 -1.32
C PHE A 139 -16.81 -10.47 -2.38
N LEU A 140 -16.69 -11.78 -2.20
CA LEU A 140 -17.14 -12.82 -3.13
C LEU A 140 -17.64 -14.02 -2.35
N PRO A 141 -18.64 -14.77 -2.88
CA PRO A 141 -19.12 -15.99 -2.24
C PRO A 141 -17.98 -16.95 -1.91
N VAL A 142 -17.95 -17.41 -0.66
CA VAL A 142 -16.95 -18.36 -0.18
C VAL A 142 -17.47 -19.79 -0.37
N PRO A 143 -16.69 -20.72 -0.97
CA PRO A 143 -17.09 -22.12 -1.06
C PRO A 143 -17.28 -22.73 0.33
N GLU A 144 -18.37 -23.49 0.52
CA GLU A 144 -18.84 -23.98 1.83
C GLU A 144 -17.78 -24.75 2.64
N ASN A 145 -16.88 -25.46 1.96
CA ASN A 145 -15.84 -26.30 2.57
C ASN A 145 -14.45 -25.64 2.62
N THR A 146 -14.39 -24.31 2.71
CA THR A 146 -13.13 -23.56 2.82
C THR A 146 -13.04 -22.79 4.13
N ALA A 147 -11.81 -22.58 4.58
CA ALA A 147 -11.50 -21.93 5.85
C ALA A 147 -10.37 -20.92 5.65
N LEU A 148 -10.67 -19.81 4.96
CA LEU A 148 -9.71 -18.74 4.73
C LEU A 148 -8.99 -18.24 6.00
N PRO A 149 -9.70 -18.04 7.14
CA PRO A 149 -9.04 -17.62 8.38
C PRO A 149 -7.92 -18.55 8.84
N ALA A 150 -7.99 -19.85 8.54
CA ALA A 150 -7.03 -20.83 9.03
C ALA A 150 -5.62 -20.73 8.39
N TYR A 151 -5.49 -20.04 7.26
CA TYR A 151 -4.21 -19.78 6.60
C TYR A 151 -3.93 -18.28 6.42
N PHE A 152 -4.73 -17.42 7.05
CA PHE A 152 -4.53 -15.98 6.98
C PHE A 152 -3.46 -15.54 7.98
N GLY A 153 -2.20 -15.59 7.54
CA GLY A 153 -1.04 -15.32 8.40
C GLY A 153 -1.04 -13.94 9.08
N HIS A 154 -1.75 -12.95 8.53
CA HIS A 154 -1.91 -11.64 9.16
C HIS A 154 -2.61 -11.70 10.52
N LEU A 155 -3.40 -12.75 10.81
CA LEU A 155 -3.96 -12.94 12.15
C LEU A 155 -2.88 -13.22 13.22
N THR A 156 -1.61 -13.38 12.84
CA THR A 156 -0.48 -13.50 13.75
C THR A 156 0.43 -12.27 13.64
N GLY A 157 0.29 -11.30 14.56
CA GLY A 157 1.11 -10.09 14.62
C GLY A 157 0.50 -8.84 13.96
N TYR A 158 -0.57 -9.02 13.18
CA TYR A 158 -1.46 -7.97 12.67
C TYR A 158 -2.91 -8.19 13.17
N ASP A 159 -3.10 -9.00 14.21
CA ASP A 159 -4.37 -9.26 14.87
C ASP A 159 -5.10 -7.97 15.26
N ALA A 160 -6.40 -7.89 14.90
CA ALA A 160 -7.24 -6.70 15.05
C ALA A 160 -6.70 -5.44 14.34
N GLY A 161 -5.75 -5.60 13.42
CA GLY A 161 -4.98 -4.54 12.80
C GLY A 161 -5.00 -4.56 11.28
N TYR A 162 -5.64 -5.53 10.61
CA TYR A 162 -5.58 -5.64 9.15
C TYR A 162 -6.20 -4.43 8.42
N TYR A 163 -7.10 -3.69 9.08
CA TYR A 163 -7.62 -2.42 8.56
C TYR A 163 -6.51 -1.40 8.24
N SER A 164 -5.33 -1.56 8.85
CA SER A 164 -4.17 -0.68 8.67
C SER A 164 -3.77 -0.52 7.21
N TYR A 165 -3.89 -1.55 6.36
CA TYR A 165 -3.50 -1.45 4.96
C TYR A 165 -4.31 -0.40 4.19
N ALA A 166 -5.63 -0.39 4.38
CA ALA A 166 -6.50 0.59 3.72
C ALA A 166 -6.35 1.98 4.36
N TRP A 167 -6.12 2.04 5.68
CA TRP A 167 -5.86 3.28 6.39
C TRP A 167 -4.56 3.95 5.92
N ALA A 168 -3.49 3.16 5.83
CA ALA A 168 -2.19 3.59 5.39
C ALA A 168 -2.18 3.96 3.91
N ASP A 169 -2.96 3.29 3.05
CA ASP A 169 -3.10 3.66 1.63
C ASP A 169 -3.62 5.11 1.48
N VAL A 170 -4.49 5.57 2.39
CA VAL A 170 -4.98 6.95 2.42
C VAL A 170 -3.84 7.93 2.68
N ILE A 171 -3.05 7.65 3.72
CA ILE A 171 -1.90 8.49 4.12
C ILE A 171 -0.85 8.47 3.01
N ALA A 172 -0.49 7.29 2.52
CA ALA A 172 0.49 7.06 1.46
C ALA A 172 0.12 7.81 0.17
N THR A 173 -1.14 7.72 -0.25
CA THR A 173 -1.60 8.38 -1.48
C THR A 173 -1.52 9.90 -1.35
N ASP A 174 -1.90 10.46 -0.20
CA ASP A 174 -1.81 11.91 0.03
C ASP A 174 -0.35 12.40 0.16
N MET A 175 0.54 11.60 0.75
CA MET A 175 1.98 11.90 0.76
C MET A 175 2.60 11.86 -0.63
N ALA A 176 2.19 10.91 -1.47
CA ALA A 176 2.69 10.77 -2.84
C ALA A 176 2.31 11.98 -3.71
N THR A 177 1.18 12.66 -3.46
CA THR A 177 0.79 13.82 -4.28
C THR A 177 1.83 14.93 -4.25
N LYS A 178 2.59 15.09 -3.16
CA LYS A 178 3.70 16.07 -3.12
C LYS A 178 4.76 15.80 -4.18
N PHE A 179 5.07 14.52 -4.44
CA PHE A 179 6.00 14.14 -5.48
C PHE A 179 5.36 14.25 -6.86
N GLU A 180 4.09 13.85 -7.01
CA GLU A 180 3.34 13.98 -8.28
C GLU A 180 3.19 15.44 -8.74
N GLU A 181 3.04 16.38 -7.79
CA GLU A 181 2.92 17.82 -8.04
C GLU A 181 4.28 18.53 -8.19
N SER A 182 5.38 17.87 -7.87
CA SER A 182 6.71 18.45 -8.02
C SER A 182 7.14 18.53 -9.49
N PRO A 183 7.79 19.63 -9.93
CA PRO A 183 8.42 19.70 -11.25
C PRO A 183 9.45 18.60 -11.52
N GLU A 184 10.17 18.17 -10.47
CA GLU A 184 11.15 17.07 -10.52
C GLU A 184 10.49 15.68 -10.32
N GLY A 185 9.19 15.65 -10.00
CA GLY A 185 8.43 14.44 -9.81
C GLY A 185 8.98 13.60 -8.64
N PHE A 186 8.98 12.29 -8.85
CA PHE A 186 9.53 11.29 -7.92
C PHE A 186 11.07 11.30 -7.79
N PHE A 187 11.77 12.17 -8.54
CA PHE A 187 13.21 12.42 -8.40
C PHE A 187 13.56 13.69 -7.62
N ASP A 188 12.55 14.42 -7.11
CA ASP A 188 12.77 15.61 -6.30
C ASP A 188 13.58 15.28 -5.04
N THR A 189 14.85 15.65 -5.06
CA THR A 189 15.79 15.32 -3.99
C THR A 189 15.48 16.13 -2.72
N LYS A 190 14.94 17.34 -2.86
CA LYS A 190 14.57 18.17 -1.71
C LYS A 190 13.37 17.57 -0.98
N LEU A 191 12.35 17.09 -1.71
CA LEU A 191 11.23 16.35 -1.14
C LEU A 191 11.68 15.00 -0.56
N GLY A 192 12.63 14.30 -1.21
CA GLY A 192 13.23 13.09 -0.67
C GLY A 192 13.91 13.31 0.69
N TRP A 193 14.63 14.43 0.85
CA TRP A 193 15.19 14.81 2.15
C TRP A 193 14.10 15.12 3.18
N GLN A 194 13.03 15.83 2.80
CA GLN A 194 11.91 16.09 3.70
C GLN A 194 11.20 14.80 4.13
N LEU A 195 11.00 13.85 3.21
CA LEU A 195 10.46 12.54 3.52
C LEU A 195 11.34 11.82 4.54
N ARG A 196 12.65 11.83 4.33
CA ARG A 196 13.60 11.25 5.28
C ARG A 196 13.52 11.91 6.65
N THR A 197 13.66 13.23 6.73
CA THR A 197 13.74 13.94 8.01
C THR A 197 12.43 13.93 8.76
N GLU A 198 11.29 13.98 8.05
CA GLU A 198 9.98 14.09 8.68
C GLU A 198 9.26 12.76 8.86
N ILE A 199 9.50 11.75 8.04
CA ILE A 199 8.80 10.46 8.14
C ILE A 199 9.70 9.38 8.72
N TYR A 200 10.89 9.17 8.16
CA TYR A 200 11.73 8.03 8.52
C TYR A 200 12.61 8.26 9.76
N GLU A 201 13.31 9.40 9.85
CA GLU A 201 14.26 9.68 10.93
C GLU A 201 13.64 9.64 12.34
N PRO A 202 12.42 10.16 12.58
CA PRO A 202 11.83 10.15 13.91
C PRO A 202 11.50 8.75 14.44
N GLY A 203 11.20 7.78 13.57
CA GLY A 203 10.49 6.56 13.97
C GLY A 203 9.27 6.90 14.84
N ASP A 204 9.09 6.20 15.95
CA ASP A 204 8.00 6.45 16.92
C ASP A 204 8.39 7.41 18.05
N SER A 205 9.51 8.14 17.91
CA SER A 205 9.93 9.15 18.90
C SER A 205 9.19 10.48 18.76
N ARG A 206 8.36 10.59 17.72
CA ARG A 206 7.44 11.69 17.44
C ARG A 206 6.11 11.12 16.99
N ASP A 207 5.01 11.70 17.49
CA ASP A 207 3.67 11.34 17.05
C ASP A 207 3.58 11.37 15.52
N VAL A 208 3.10 10.28 14.93
CA VAL A 208 3.07 10.10 13.48
C VAL A 208 2.19 11.13 12.78
N ASN A 209 1.14 11.65 13.42
CA ASN A 209 0.33 12.73 12.86
C ASN A 209 1.12 14.04 12.79
N ILE A 210 1.99 14.32 13.76
CA ILE A 210 2.91 15.47 13.69
C ILE A 210 3.90 15.27 12.54
N SER A 211 4.43 14.05 12.37
CA SER A 211 5.31 13.70 11.25
C SER A 211 4.63 13.93 9.89
N ILE A 212 3.40 13.44 9.73
CA ILE A 212 2.59 13.63 8.53
C ILE A 212 2.33 15.12 8.29
N ILE A 213 1.93 15.88 9.31
CA ILE A 213 1.67 17.33 9.18
C ILE A 213 2.94 18.09 8.78
N ARG A 214 4.11 17.74 9.34
CA ARG A 214 5.38 18.37 8.97
C ARG A 214 5.77 18.07 7.53
N PHE A 215 5.50 16.85 7.05
CA PHE A 215 5.77 16.49 5.66
C PHE A 215 4.77 17.15 4.69
N LEU A 216 3.46 17.05 4.97
CA LEU A 216 2.39 17.55 4.09
C LEU A 216 2.13 19.07 4.21
N GLY A 217 2.55 19.70 5.31
CA GLY A 217 2.16 21.06 5.68
C GLY A 217 0.72 21.18 6.21
N ARG A 218 0.01 20.05 6.35
CA ARG A 218 -1.40 19.94 6.76
C ARG A 218 -1.71 18.51 7.22
N PRO A 219 -2.85 18.26 7.90
CA PRO A 219 -3.35 16.91 8.09
C PRO A 219 -3.57 16.18 6.76
N TYR A 220 -3.47 14.85 6.78
CA TYR A 220 -3.75 14.03 5.60
C TYR A 220 -5.24 14.09 5.21
N ARG A 221 -5.52 13.80 3.95
CA ARG A 221 -6.83 13.92 3.31
C ARG A 221 -7.25 12.61 2.66
N LEU A 222 -8.55 12.35 2.65
CA LEU A 222 -9.13 11.13 2.06
C LEU A 222 -9.33 11.27 0.54
N GLU A 223 -9.50 12.50 0.06
CA GLU A 223 -9.84 12.81 -1.31
C GLU A 223 -8.84 12.30 -2.36
N PRO A 224 -7.50 12.40 -2.16
CA PRO A 224 -6.53 11.85 -3.12
C PRO A 224 -6.68 10.34 -3.30
N PHE A 225 -6.91 9.61 -2.20
CA PHE A 225 -7.17 8.18 -2.24
C PHE A 225 -8.46 7.86 -2.97
N LEU A 226 -9.57 8.54 -2.64
CA LEU A 226 -10.86 8.32 -3.31
C LEU A 226 -10.76 8.60 -4.82
N LYS A 227 -9.98 9.61 -5.22
CA LYS A 227 -9.69 9.89 -6.64
C LYS A 227 -8.88 8.75 -7.28
N LYS A 228 -7.81 8.29 -6.63
CA LYS A 228 -6.95 7.17 -7.09
C LYS A 228 -7.75 5.90 -7.36
N ILE A 229 -8.75 5.62 -6.51
CA ILE A 229 -9.55 4.38 -6.59
C ILE A 229 -10.86 4.54 -7.36
N GLY A 230 -11.13 5.72 -7.92
CA GLY A 230 -12.36 5.98 -8.70
C GLY A 230 -13.64 6.09 -7.86
N ALA A 231 -13.53 6.33 -6.56
CA ALA A 231 -14.65 6.41 -5.62
C ALA A 231 -15.12 7.85 -5.34
N LEU A 232 -14.41 8.86 -5.86
CA LEU A 232 -14.82 10.26 -5.73
C LEU A 232 -16.04 10.51 -6.64
N LYS A 233 -17.17 10.91 -6.07
CA LYS A 233 -18.36 11.25 -6.86
C LYS A 233 -18.00 12.37 -7.84
N PRO A 234 -18.40 12.29 -9.12
CA PRO A 234 -18.20 13.40 -10.04
C PRO A 234 -18.91 14.63 -9.48
N ASP A 235 -18.21 15.76 -9.48
CA ASP A 235 -18.73 17.03 -9.03
C ASP A 235 -19.96 17.37 -9.90
N LYS A 236 -21.14 17.45 -9.29
CA LYS A 236 -22.41 17.71 -10.02
C LYS A 236 -22.41 19.06 -10.76
N ASN A 237 -21.39 19.89 -10.56
CA ASN A 237 -21.24 21.21 -11.16
C ASN A 237 -20.28 21.26 -12.37
N THR A 238 -19.76 20.13 -12.87
CA THR A 238 -18.85 20.14 -14.04
C THR A 238 -19.51 19.83 -15.38
N ASN A 239 -20.84 19.61 -15.43
CA ASN A 239 -21.63 19.57 -16.68
C ASN A 239 -22.20 20.94 -17.06
N SER A 240 -21.37 21.98 -17.01
CA SER A 240 -21.67 23.27 -17.65
C SER A 240 -20.42 23.88 -18.25
N LYS A 241 -20.02 23.34 -19.41
CA LYS A 241 -19.45 24.07 -20.54
C LYS A 241 -19.33 23.17 -21.76
#